data_AF-A0AAJ2H2P9-F1
#
_entry.id   AF-A0AAJ2H2P9-F1
#
_cell.length_a   1.000
_cell.length_b   1.000
_cell.length_c   1.000
_cell.angle_alpha   90.00
_cell.angle_beta   90.00
_cell.angle_gamma   90.00
#
_symmetry.space_group_name_H-M   'P 1'
#
loop_
_entity.id
_entity.type
_entity.pdbx_description
1 polymer ?
#
loop_
_entity_poly.entity_id
_entity_poly.type
_entity_poly.pdbx_seq_one_letter_code
_entity_poly.pdbx_strand_id
1 'polypeptide(L)'
;QALELDEIAGQIGFHVRRWMYLYLIDEPQTMEIMMGESGILRWTERFSKPLIKRGVKRLYGITPQKSQLAKEKLDVLINQVEEVLIKNGGRYLVSDRLGLADISVCALAAPLLGPQGTPWQVDDPQSLPPEILKYRNELLERPIGQYILRIYQTERHARVDWRGM
;
A
#
# COMPACT_ATOMS: atom_id res chain seq x y z
N GLN A 1 -18.34 11.45 2.74
CA GLN A 1 -17.08 11.70 2.01
C GLN A 1 -15.87 11.10 2.71
N ALA A 2 -15.45 11.54 3.92
CA ALA A 2 -14.25 10.95 4.56
C ALA A 2 -14.37 9.44 4.83
N LEU A 3 -15.52 8.97 5.35
CA LEU A 3 -15.78 7.55 5.58
C LEU A 3 -15.88 6.73 4.28
N GLU A 4 -16.37 7.34 3.20
CA GLU A 4 -16.47 6.69 1.89
C GLU A 4 -15.08 6.49 1.27
N LEU A 5 -14.21 7.49 1.38
CA LEU A 5 -12.81 7.36 0.98
C LEU A 5 -12.05 6.35 1.85
N ASP A 6 -12.39 6.23 3.14
CA ASP A 6 -11.84 5.21 4.02
C ASP A 6 -12.25 3.79 3.59
N GLU A 7 -13.50 3.61 3.18
CA GLU A 7 -13.98 2.34 2.61
C GLU A 7 -13.26 2.00 1.28
N ILE A 8 -13.10 2.99 0.40
CA ILE A 8 -12.29 2.85 -0.84
C ILE A 8 -10.85 2.48 -0.48
N ALA A 9 -10.25 3.13 0.52
CA ALA A 9 -8.90 2.82 0.98
C ALA A 9 -8.80 1.36 1.45
N GLY A 10 -9.79 0.86 2.19
CA GLY A 10 -9.87 -0.55 2.59
C GLY A 10 -9.81 -1.51 1.40
N GLN A 11 -10.53 -1.18 0.32
CA GLN A 11 -10.50 -1.96 -0.94
C GLN A 11 -9.14 -1.85 -1.64
N ILE A 12 -8.54 -0.65 -1.69
CA ILE A 12 -7.18 -0.43 -2.19
C ILE A 12 -6.22 -1.35 -1.44
N GLY A 13 -6.23 -1.32 -0.10
CA GLY A 13 -5.33 -2.13 0.72
C GLY A 13 -5.50 -3.65 0.50
N PHE A 14 -6.72 -4.11 0.20
CA PHE A 14 -6.95 -5.51 -0.17
C PHE A 14 -6.33 -5.85 -1.53
N HIS A 15 -6.56 -5.01 -2.55
CA HIS A 15 -6.07 -5.24 -3.90
C HIS A 15 -4.55 -5.09 -4.01
N VAL A 16 -3.95 -4.12 -3.31
CA VAL A 16 -2.51 -3.93 -3.15
C VAL A 16 -1.87 -5.21 -2.62
N ARG A 17 -2.34 -5.72 -1.47
CA ARG A 17 -1.77 -6.95 -0.87
C ARG A 17 -1.90 -8.16 -1.78
N ARG A 18 -3.09 -8.38 -2.38
CA ARG A 18 -3.30 -9.51 -3.30
C ARG A 18 -2.34 -9.44 -4.49
N TRP A 19 -2.24 -8.29 -5.14
CA TRP A 19 -1.44 -8.14 -6.35
C TRP A 19 0.06 -8.18 -6.05
N MET A 20 0.53 -7.45 -5.04
CA MET A 20 1.96 -7.44 -4.69
C MET A 20 2.43 -8.81 -4.20
N TYR A 21 1.64 -9.52 -3.38
CA TYR A 21 2.02 -10.85 -2.92
C TYR A 21 2.01 -11.92 -4.02
N LEU A 22 1.46 -11.66 -5.21
CA LEU A 22 1.69 -12.55 -6.34
C LEU A 22 3.19 -12.68 -6.65
N TYR A 23 3.92 -11.57 -6.56
CA TYR A 23 5.34 -11.48 -6.88
C TYR A 23 6.23 -11.63 -5.64
N LEU A 24 5.77 -11.13 -4.48
CA LEU A 24 6.62 -11.01 -3.29
C LEU A 24 6.54 -12.20 -2.32
N ILE A 25 5.46 -12.98 -2.30
CA ILE A 25 5.25 -13.97 -1.23
C ILE A 25 6.29 -15.09 -1.24
N ASP A 26 6.90 -15.34 -2.41
CA ASP A 26 7.91 -16.36 -2.55
C ASP A 26 9.33 -15.85 -2.30
N GLU A 27 9.54 -14.52 -2.30
CA GLU A 27 10.80 -13.86 -1.97
C GLU A 27 11.20 -14.08 -0.50
N PRO A 28 12.48 -14.42 -0.22
CA PRO A 28 12.98 -14.62 1.14
C PRO A 28 12.79 -13.39 2.03
N GLN A 29 13.10 -12.21 1.50
CA GLN A 29 13.05 -10.94 2.23
C GLN A 29 11.63 -10.60 2.72
N THR A 30 10.61 -10.86 1.89
CA THR A 30 9.21 -10.63 2.26
C THR A 30 8.82 -11.44 3.49
N MET A 31 9.28 -12.70 3.57
CA MET A 31 9.01 -13.56 4.72
C MET A 31 9.73 -13.07 5.97
N GLU A 32 10.98 -12.61 5.83
CA GLU A 32 11.74 -12.04 6.94
C GLU A 32 11.04 -10.79 7.52
N ILE A 33 10.58 -9.89 6.66
CA ILE A 33 9.82 -8.70 7.07
C ILE A 33 8.50 -9.09 7.76
N MET A 34 7.74 -10.05 7.20
CA MET A 34 6.48 -10.52 7.81
C MET A 34 6.66 -11.18 9.18
N MET A 35 7.80 -11.82 9.42
CA MET A 35 8.08 -12.47 10.71
C MET A 35 8.60 -11.49 11.77
N GLY A 36 8.98 -10.28 11.36
CA GLY A 36 9.47 -9.22 12.24
C GLY A 36 10.86 -9.49 12.81
N GLU A 37 11.38 -8.53 13.58
CA GLU A 37 12.75 -8.59 14.10
C GLU A 37 12.91 -9.52 15.33
N SER A 38 11.84 -9.81 16.08
CA SER A 38 11.89 -10.65 17.29
C SER A 38 10.59 -11.43 17.57
N GLY A 39 10.72 -12.70 17.97
CA GLY A 39 9.59 -13.55 18.40
C GLY A 39 9.82 -15.06 18.26
N ILE A 40 8.97 -15.87 18.90
CA ILE A 40 8.93 -17.35 18.83
C ILE A 40 8.95 -17.85 17.37
N LEU A 41 8.37 -17.07 16.46
CA LEU A 41 8.24 -17.42 15.04
C LEU A 41 9.59 -17.58 14.33
N ARG A 42 10.63 -16.87 14.78
CA ARG A 42 12.01 -16.96 14.26
C ARG A 42 12.70 -18.25 14.72
N TRP A 43 12.39 -18.75 15.92
CA TRP A 43 12.93 -20.02 16.42
C TRP A 43 12.32 -21.23 15.69
N THR A 44 11.07 -21.09 15.20
CA THR A 44 10.36 -22.11 14.41
C THR A 44 10.31 -21.82 12.91
N GLU A 45 11.16 -20.92 12.42
CA GLU A 45 11.04 -20.27 11.10
C GLU A 45 10.95 -21.26 9.93
N ARG A 46 11.73 -22.35 9.98
CA ARG A 46 11.72 -23.38 8.93
C ARG A 46 10.37 -24.07 8.77
N PHE A 47 9.60 -24.22 9.85
CA PHE A 47 8.31 -24.90 9.85
C PHE A 47 7.14 -23.92 9.67
N SER A 48 7.26 -22.69 10.18
CA SER A 48 6.22 -21.67 10.08
C SER A 48 6.14 -21.02 8.69
N LYS A 49 7.28 -20.81 8.01
CA LYS A 49 7.34 -20.22 6.66
C LYS A 49 6.31 -20.79 5.66
N PRO A 50 6.26 -22.11 5.39
CA PRO A 50 5.32 -22.66 4.40
C PRO A 50 3.85 -22.53 4.85
N LEU A 51 3.57 -22.57 6.15
CA LEU A 51 2.21 -22.39 6.68
C LEU A 51 1.75 -20.95 6.51
N ILE A 52 2.61 -19.98 6.81
CA ILE A 52 2.33 -18.55 6.61
C ILE A 52 2.09 -18.27 5.13
N LYS A 53 2.98 -18.74 4.25
CA LYS A 53 2.81 -18.58 2.80
C LYS A 53 1.47 -19.13 2.31
N ARG A 54 1.09 -20.34 2.73
CA ARG A 54 -0.22 -20.92 2.38
C ARG A 54 -1.38 -20.11 2.96
N GLY A 55 -1.25 -19.63 4.20
CA GLY A 55 -2.24 -18.77 4.87
C GLY A 55 -2.47 -17.48 4.10
N VAL A 56 -1.39 -16.77 3.73
CA VAL A 56 -1.44 -15.53 2.94
C VAL A 56 -2.02 -15.80 1.54
N LYS A 57 -1.56 -16.84 0.83
CA LYS A 57 -2.10 -17.23 -0.47
C LYS A 57 -3.60 -17.53 -0.40
N ARG A 58 -4.07 -18.17 0.67
CA ARG A 58 -5.50 -18.46 0.87
C ARG A 58 -6.30 -17.23 1.25
N LEU A 59 -5.85 -16.46 2.24
CA LEU A 59 -6.53 -15.26 2.78
C LEU A 59 -6.80 -14.25 1.67
N TYR A 60 -5.78 -13.96 0.86
CA TYR A 60 -5.93 -13.05 -0.27
C TYR A 60 -6.36 -13.76 -1.54
N GLY A 61 -6.47 -15.09 -1.60
CA GLY A 61 -6.83 -15.81 -2.83
C GLY A 61 -5.87 -15.49 -3.99
N ILE A 62 -4.56 -15.58 -3.72
CA ILE A 62 -3.49 -15.21 -4.65
C ILE A 62 -3.40 -16.26 -5.75
N THR A 63 -3.90 -15.90 -6.93
CA THR A 63 -3.69 -16.63 -8.20
C THR A 63 -3.38 -15.61 -9.29
N PRO A 64 -2.71 -15.99 -10.40
CA PRO A 64 -2.43 -15.06 -11.49
C PRO A 64 -3.69 -14.34 -12.00
N GLN A 65 -4.78 -15.08 -12.22
CA GLN A 65 -6.04 -14.53 -12.73
C GLN A 65 -6.69 -13.55 -11.73
N LYS A 66 -6.79 -13.92 -10.45
CA LYS A 66 -7.40 -13.06 -9.42
C LYS A 66 -6.56 -11.83 -9.12
N SER A 67 -5.24 -11.95 -9.25
CA SER A 67 -4.29 -10.85 -9.02
C SER A 67 -4.31 -9.86 -10.18
N GLN A 68 -4.45 -10.34 -11.42
CA GLN A 68 -4.65 -9.46 -12.57
C GLN A 68 -5.96 -8.66 -12.45
N LEU A 69 -7.06 -9.32 -12.10
CA LEU A 69 -8.32 -8.61 -11.83
C LEU A 69 -8.20 -7.64 -10.65
N ALA A 70 -7.38 -7.97 -9.65
CA ALA A 70 -7.12 -7.06 -8.53
C ALA A 70 -6.36 -5.81 -8.97
N LYS A 71 -5.44 -5.93 -9.93
CA LYS A 71 -4.74 -4.79 -10.52
C LYS A 71 -5.69 -3.85 -11.26
N GLU A 72 -6.58 -4.40 -12.08
CA GLU A 72 -7.59 -3.61 -12.80
C GLU A 72 -8.52 -2.86 -11.83
N LYS A 73 -8.98 -3.54 -10.77
CA LYS A 73 -9.78 -2.90 -9.71
C LYS A 73 -9.00 -1.84 -8.95
N LEU A 74 -7.74 -2.10 -8.65
CA LEU A 74 -6.85 -1.14 -8.00
C LEU A 74 -6.70 0.13 -8.84
N ASP A 75 -6.52 0.01 -10.16
CA ASP A 75 -6.42 1.16 -11.05
C ASP A 75 -7.71 2.00 -11.05
N VAL A 76 -8.88 1.36 -11.05
CA VAL A 76 -10.17 2.06 -10.96
C VAL A 76 -10.30 2.80 -9.63
N LEU A 77 -9.98 2.16 -8.50
CA LEU A 77 -10.06 2.79 -7.18
C LEU A 77 -9.08 3.96 -7.05
N ILE A 78 -7.87 3.81 -7.58
CA ILE A 78 -6.89 4.89 -7.61
C ILE A 78 -7.40 6.07 -8.44
N ASN A 79 -8.01 5.82 -9.61
CA ASN A 79 -8.60 6.89 -10.43
C ASN A 79 -9.70 7.65 -9.66
N GLN A 80 -10.57 6.93 -8.92
CA GLN A 80 -11.62 7.56 -8.10
C GLN A 80 -11.04 8.49 -7.04
N VAL A 81 -10.00 8.04 -6.32
CA VAL A 81 -9.33 8.87 -5.31
C VAL A 81 -8.65 10.08 -5.96
N GLU A 82 -8.02 9.88 -7.11
CA GLU A 82 -7.33 10.93 -7.86
C GLU A 82 -8.30 12.02 -8.37
N GLU A 83 -9.48 11.63 -8.85
CA GLU A 83 -10.55 12.56 -9.22
C GLU A 83 -10.98 13.43 -8.03
N VAL A 84 -11.16 12.84 -6.86
CA VAL A 84 -11.50 13.57 -5.62
C VAL A 84 -10.36 14.50 -5.22
N LEU A 85 -9.11 14.03 -5.28
CA LEU A 85 -7.93 14.82 -4.98
C LEU A 85 -7.83 16.07 -5.86
N ILE A 86 -7.99 15.90 -7.18
CA ILE A 86 -7.93 16.98 -8.16
C ILE A 86 -9.06 17.98 -7.91
N LYS A 87 -10.29 17.48 -7.70
CA LYS A 87 -11.46 18.33 -7.41
C LYS A 87 -11.27 19.18 -6.15
N ASN A 88 -10.56 18.67 -5.16
CA ASN A 88 -10.29 19.35 -3.89
C ASN A 88 -8.98 20.16 -3.89
N GLY A 89 -8.37 20.38 -5.07
CA GLY A 89 -7.21 21.24 -5.23
C GLY A 89 -5.88 20.62 -4.78
N GLY A 90 -5.84 19.31 -4.54
CA GLY A 90 -4.60 18.55 -4.35
C GLY A 90 -3.93 18.66 -2.97
N ARG A 91 -4.43 19.53 -2.07
CA ARG A 91 -3.81 19.73 -0.75
C ARG A 91 -4.15 18.62 0.23
N TYR A 92 -5.41 18.22 0.32
CA TYR A 92 -5.91 17.05 1.07
C TYR A 92 -7.15 16.51 0.38
N LEU A 93 -7.58 15.29 0.73
CA LEU A 93 -8.69 14.61 0.07
C LEU A 93 -10.07 15.13 0.48
N VAL A 94 -10.22 15.81 1.62
CA VAL A 94 -11.55 16.25 2.10
C VAL A 94 -11.55 17.65 2.68
N SER A 95 -10.65 17.95 3.62
CA SER A 95 -10.62 19.23 4.35
C SER A 95 -9.39 20.07 3.99
N ASP A 96 -9.13 21.14 4.73
CA ASP A 96 -7.93 21.98 4.59
C ASP A 96 -6.74 21.51 5.45
N ARG A 97 -6.89 20.37 6.16
CA ARG A 97 -5.87 19.69 6.97
C ARG A 97 -5.91 18.18 6.76
N LEU A 98 -4.84 17.51 7.21
CA LEU A 98 -4.75 16.04 7.23
C LEU A 98 -5.89 15.44 8.07
N GLY A 99 -6.56 14.44 7.52
CA GLY A 99 -7.60 13.68 8.23
C GLY A 99 -7.62 12.19 7.88
N LEU A 100 -8.65 11.49 8.36
CA LEU A 100 -8.83 10.04 8.20
C LEU A 100 -8.63 9.57 6.76
N ALA A 101 -9.28 10.21 5.79
CA ALA A 101 -9.21 9.81 4.39
C ALA A 101 -7.78 9.88 3.83
N ASP A 102 -7.04 10.93 4.18
CA ASP A 102 -5.65 11.09 3.76
C ASP A 102 -4.77 10.01 4.36
N ILE A 103 -4.94 9.76 5.66
CA ILE A 103 -4.18 8.76 6.39
C ILE A 103 -4.46 7.37 5.83
N SER A 104 -5.73 6.98 5.64
CA SER A 104 -6.08 5.62 5.23
C SER A 104 -5.71 5.35 3.78
N VAL A 105 -5.99 6.26 2.85
CA VAL A 105 -5.56 6.13 1.45
C VAL A 105 -4.04 6.05 1.36
N CYS A 106 -3.31 7.00 1.98
CA CYS A 106 -1.85 7.01 1.90
C CYS A 106 -1.23 5.79 2.56
N ALA A 107 -1.75 5.34 3.70
CA ALA A 107 -1.23 4.16 4.40
C ALA A 107 -1.43 2.88 3.59
N LEU A 108 -2.61 2.70 2.99
CA LEU A 108 -2.96 1.47 2.27
C LEU A 108 -2.37 1.41 0.86
N ALA A 109 -2.03 2.55 0.26
CA ALA A 109 -1.33 2.63 -1.02
C ALA A 109 0.21 2.73 -0.89
N ALA A 110 0.75 3.10 0.28
CA ALA A 110 2.19 3.27 0.49
C ALA A 110 3.08 2.10 0.00
N PRO A 111 2.70 0.82 0.16
CA PRO A 111 3.52 -0.30 -0.33
C PRO A 111 3.82 -0.23 -1.84
N LEU A 112 2.97 0.43 -2.64
CA LEU A 112 3.19 0.58 -4.08
C LEU A 112 4.33 1.54 -4.42
N LEU A 113 4.64 2.49 -3.53
CA LEU A 113 5.57 3.59 -3.80
C LEU A 113 6.87 3.46 -3.00
N GLY A 114 6.79 2.84 -1.82
CA GLY A 114 7.88 2.72 -0.87
C GLY A 114 8.40 4.05 -0.32
N PRO A 115 7.57 4.88 0.35
CA PRO A 115 8.01 6.14 0.93
C PRO A 115 9.16 5.97 1.92
N GLN A 116 10.08 6.94 1.94
CA GLN A 116 11.26 6.92 2.81
C GLN A 116 10.89 6.85 4.30
N GLY A 117 11.68 6.11 5.07
CA GLY A 117 11.50 5.91 6.50
C GLY A 117 10.31 5.02 6.85
N THR A 118 9.62 4.43 5.88
CA THR A 118 8.57 3.43 6.14
C THR A 118 9.13 2.01 6.03
N PRO A 119 8.46 0.98 6.59
CA PRO A 119 8.81 -0.41 6.35
C PRO A 119 8.76 -0.83 4.87
N TRP A 120 8.17 0.00 4.01
CA TRP A 120 8.06 -0.21 2.58
C TRP A 120 9.16 0.49 1.79
N GLN A 121 10.07 1.21 2.46
CA GLN A 121 11.17 1.89 1.81
C GLN A 121 11.94 0.91 0.92
N VAL A 122 12.17 1.31 -0.33
CA VAL A 122 12.92 0.53 -1.31
C VAL A 122 14.28 1.19 -1.48
N ASP A 123 15.32 0.54 -0.95
CA ASP A 123 16.70 1.07 -1.01
C ASP A 123 17.27 1.01 -2.44
N ASP A 124 16.99 -0.08 -3.16
CA ASP A 124 17.30 -0.22 -4.59
C ASP A 124 16.03 -0.55 -5.38
N PRO A 125 15.43 0.40 -6.12
CA PRO A 125 14.25 0.14 -6.95
C PRO A 125 14.45 -0.97 -7.98
N GLN A 126 15.68 -1.22 -8.44
CA GLN A 126 15.96 -2.27 -9.43
C GLN A 126 15.89 -3.68 -8.82
N SER A 127 15.86 -3.81 -7.50
CA SER A 127 15.66 -5.10 -6.83
C SER A 127 14.19 -5.53 -6.78
N LEU A 128 13.25 -4.66 -7.17
CA LEU A 128 11.82 -4.98 -7.19
C LEU A 128 11.50 -5.91 -8.37
N PRO A 129 10.51 -6.81 -8.23
CA PRO A 129 9.96 -7.56 -9.37
C PRO A 129 9.57 -6.62 -10.53
N PRO A 130 9.85 -6.96 -11.80
CA PRO A 130 9.66 -6.06 -12.94
C PRO A 130 8.26 -5.45 -13.03
N GLU A 131 7.22 -6.22 -12.72
CA GLU A 131 5.83 -5.79 -12.75
C GLU A 131 5.52 -4.77 -11.65
N ILE A 132 6.12 -4.93 -10.46
CA ILE A 132 6.02 -3.98 -9.36
C ILE A 132 6.78 -2.70 -9.69
N LEU A 133 8.01 -2.81 -10.20
CA LEU A 133 8.82 -1.66 -10.59
C LEU A 133 8.12 -0.82 -11.67
N LYS A 134 7.58 -1.48 -12.70
CA LYS A 134 6.83 -0.81 -13.77
C LYS A 134 5.66 -0.02 -13.21
N TYR A 135 4.81 -0.66 -12.41
CA TYR A 135 3.62 0.01 -11.87
C TYR A 135 3.97 1.12 -10.88
N ARG A 136 5.00 0.92 -10.05
CA ARG A 136 5.53 1.96 -9.18
C ARG A 136 5.91 3.21 -9.98
N ASN A 137 6.69 3.05 -11.06
CA ASN A 137 7.11 4.16 -11.90
C ASN A 137 5.91 4.86 -12.56
N GLU A 138 4.91 4.10 -13.02
CA GLU A 138 3.66 4.67 -13.53
C GLU A 138 2.94 5.51 -12.48
N LEU A 139 2.85 5.04 -11.23
CA LEU A 139 2.20 5.78 -10.15
C LEU A 139 2.98 7.02 -9.70
N LEU A 140 4.31 7.01 -9.77
CA LEU A 140 5.14 8.17 -9.42
C LEU A 140 4.88 9.39 -10.31
N GLU A 141 4.53 9.14 -11.57
CA GLU A 141 4.16 10.19 -12.54
C GLU A 141 2.72 10.68 -12.37
N ARG A 142 1.93 10.04 -11.49
CA ARG A 142 0.51 10.36 -11.29
C ARG A 142 0.29 11.27 -10.09
N PRO A 143 -0.77 12.12 -10.11
CA PRO A 143 -1.13 12.97 -8.98
C PRO A 143 -1.23 12.22 -7.65
N ILE A 144 -1.81 11.03 -7.63
CA ILE A 144 -1.90 10.21 -6.41
C ILE A 144 -0.54 9.81 -5.85
N GLY A 145 0.44 9.47 -6.70
CA GLY A 145 1.77 9.06 -6.24
C GLY A 145 2.53 10.23 -5.65
N GLN A 146 2.49 11.37 -6.33
CA GLN A 146 3.07 12.63 -5.82
C GLN A 146 2.40 13.06 -4.51
N TYR A 147 1.08 12.92 -4.43
CA TYR A 147 0.30 13.21 -3.23
C TYR A 147 0.75 12.37 -2.03
N ILE A 148 0.81 11.05 -2.19
CA ILE A 148 1.21 10.13 -1.11
C ILE A 148 2.62 10.47 -0.63
N LEU A 149 3.58 10.64 -1.55
CA LEU A 149 4.95 10.98 -1.18
C LEU A 149 5.03 12.29 -0.40
N ARG A 150 4.31 13.32 -0.85
CA ARG A 150 4.22 14.61 -0.14
C ARG A 150 3.65 14.44 1.27
N ILE A 151 2.54 13.72 1.44
CA ILE A 151 1.93 13.50 2.75
C ILE A 151 2.92 12.82 3.70
N TYR A 152 3.64 11.78 3.25
CA TYR A 152 4.68 11.16 4.07
C TYR A 152 5.87 12.09 4.38
N GLN A 153 6.20 13.00 3.47
CA GLN A 153 7.30 13.95 3.66
C GLN A 153 6.91 15.08 4.64
N THR A 154 5.69 15.59 4.57
CA THR A 154 5.28 16.81 5.30
C THR A 154 4.48 16.52 6.57
N GLU A 155 3.74 15.41 6.63
CA GLU A 155 2.75 15.16 7.70
C GLU A 155 3.13 14.04 8.67
N ARG A 156 4.31 13.41 8.52
CA ARG A 156 4.73 12.27 9.35
C ARG A 156 4.77 12.54 10.86
N HIS A 157 5.02 13.79 11.23
CA HIS A 157 5.07 14.25 12.62
C HIS A 157 3.91 15.19 12.97
N ALA A 158 2.88 15.25 12.13
CA ALA A 158 1.75 16.13 12.34
C ALA A 158 0.99 15.72 13.61
N ARG A 159 0.68 16.70 14.45
CA ARG A 159 -0.22 16.53 15.60
C ARG A 159 -1.62 16.96 15.17
N VAL A 160 -2.42 16.02 14.71
CA VAL A 160 -3.74 16.28 14.12
C VAL A 160 -4.83 15.49 14.83
N ASP A 161 -6.01 16.11 14.98
CA ASP A 161 -7.24 15.36 15.24
C ASP A 161 -7.65 14.68 13.92
N TRP A 162 -7.45 13.37 13.84
CA TRP A 162 -7.74 12.54 12.67
C TRP A 162 -9.19 12.64 12.18
N ARG A 163 -10.09 13.21 13.00
CA ARG A 163 -11.48 13.51 12.62
C ARG A 163 -11.60 14.61 11.56
N GLY A 164 -10.56 15.42 11.35
CA GLY A 164 -10.60 16.50 10.36
C GLY A 164 -11.57 17.64 10.71
N MET A 165 -11.94 17.81 11.99
CA MET A 165 -12.79 18.90 12.55
C MET A 165 -11.99 20.00 13.23
#